data_AF-A6G9W6-F1
#
_entry.id   AF-A6G9W6-F1
#
_cell.length_a   1.000
_cell.length_b   1.000
_cell.length_c   1.000
_cell.angle_alpha   90.00
_cell.angle_beta   90.00
_cell.angle_gamma   90.00
#
_symmetry.space_group_name_H-M   'P 1'
#
loop_
_entity.id
_entity.type
_entity.pdbx_description
1 polymer ?
#
loop_
_entity_poly.entity_id
_entity_poly.type
_entity_poly.pdbx_seq_one_letter_code
_entity_poly.pdbx_strand_id
1 'polypeptide(L)'
;MTAYQVIGIPMAQSAVEVEPTARIADVVAGRELVVRVDFELPADWSARTLSARVEVEVEDATPELFFDKRVVAAPSTPGDPTTSFLVELPADTVVEQARYAVSVVECDQVPGGDDPNAARFPSAGRAELGARRTGPIEIHIVPFLVAGFVPETTPEILDGFADAVRAIYPTTEVILTVGEVLDDGPTVDMGQHLVRLGQLRDEEQPPADVYYYGLISGAETREEFCPTCPTGTSESAGQLHVGFAVGAAFADALSESTLVHELGHMHGRSHAPCGDPNQLDPSYPYPDGSIGVEGYDYRTGEFFPPDTPDVMGYCQPRWVSDYTYRALMDWLVTWNP
;
A
#
# COMPACT_ATOMS: atom_id res chain seq x y z
N MET A 1 -13.60 6.18 -13.04
CA MET A 1 -13.56 5.01 -12.14
C MET A 1 -12.13 4.78 -11.72
N THR A 2 -11.91 4.63 -10.42
CA THR A 2 -10.59 4.44 -9.84
C THR A 2 -10.63 3.27 -8.85
N ALA A 3 -9.62 2.43 -8.87
CA ALA A 3 -9.44 1.27 -8.00
C ALA A 3 -8.47 1.63 -6.86
N TYR A 4 -8.77 1.23 -5.62
CA TYR A 4 -7.97 1.53 -4.44
C TYR A 4 -7.69 0.27 -3.61
N GLN A 5 -6.42 0.02 -3.39
CA GLN A 5 -5.91 -0.89 -2.36
C GLN A 5 -4.92 -0.17 -1.44
N VAL A 6 -4.12 0.73 -2.03
CA VAL A 6 -3.14 1.60 -1.35
C VAL A 6 -3.07 2.96 -2.05
N ILE A 7 -2.99 2.95 -3.39
CA ILE A 7 -3.05 4.15 -4.23
C ILE A 7 -4.27 4.07 -5.16
N GLY A 8 -4.71 5.23 -5.65
CA GLY A 8 -5.77 5.33 -6.66
C GLY A 8 -5.26 5.02 -8.06
N ILE A 9 -5.62 3.85 -8.59
CA ILE A 9 -5.29 3.39 -9.94
C ILE A 9 -6.46 3.72 -10.88
N PRO A 10 -6.30 4.63 -11.85
CA PRO A 10 -7.37 4.92 -12.81
C PRO A 10 -7.66 3.70 -13.68
N MET A 11 -8.91 3.23 -13.63
CA MET A 11 -9.37 2.07 -14.40
C MET A 11 -10.11 2.50 -15.67
N ALA A 12 -10.82 3.62 -15.58
CA ALA A 12 -11.49 4.27 -16.71
C ALA A 12 -11.60 5.77 -16.47
N GLN A 13 -11.40 6.57 -17.52
CA GLN A 13 -11.54 8.03 -17.52
C GLN A 13 -12.50 8.45 -18.62
N SER A 14 -13.51 9.28 -18.29
CA SER A 14 -14.54 9.71 -19.25
C SER A 14 -15.17 8.55 -20.03
N ALA A 15 -15.46 7.44 -19.33
CA ALA A 15 -15.98 6.19 -19.90
C ALA A 15 -15.07 5.49 -20.95
N VAL A 16 -13.79 5.85 -21.00
CA VAL A 16 -12.75 5.16 -21.79
C VAL A 16 -11.89 4.33 -20.86
N GLU A 17 -11.63 3.09 -21.26
CA GLU A 17 -10.77 2.17 -20.51
C GLU A 17 -9.35 2.71 -20.41
N VAL A 18 -8.75 2.61 -19.22
CA VAL A 18 -7.31 2.64 -19.06
C VAL A 18 -6.86 1.19 -19.08
N GLU A 19 -6.39 0.74 -20.25
CA GLU A 19 -5.90 -0.63 -20.46
C GLU A 19 -4.87 -0.99 -19.40
N PRO A 20 -4.81 -2.24 -18.90
CA PRO A 20 -3.89 -2.66 -17.84
C PRO A 20 -2.45 -2.18 -18.07
N THR A 21 -1.93 -2.32 -19.29
CA THR A 21 -0.55 -1.94 -19.65
C THR A 21 -0.28 -0.42 -19.65
N ALA A 22 -1.33 0.41 -19.62
CA ALA A 22 -1.25 1.86 -19.56
C ALA A 22 -1.51 2.42 -18.15
N ARG A 23 -1.81 1.57 -17.16
CA ARG A 23 -2.08 1.99 -15.79
C ARG A 23 -0.79 2.37 -15.09
N ILE A 24 -0.95 3.24 -14.08
CA ILE A 24 0.15 3.65 -13.22
C ILE A 24 0.64 2.50 -12.33
N ALA A 25 -0.18 1.51 -12.01
CA ALA A 25 0.22 0.31 -11.30
C ALA A 25 -0.82 -0.78 -11.55
N ASP A 26 -0.47 -2.02 -11.23
CA ASP A 26 -1.42 -3.13 -11.24
C ASP A 26 -2.21 -3.19 -9.92
N VAL A 27 -3.38 -3.81 -9.96
CA VAL A 27 -4.07 -4.21 -8.73
C VAL A 27 -3.37 -5.45 -8.20
N VAL A 28 -3.16 -5.59 -6.90
CA VAL A 28 -2.59 -6.79 -6.29
C VAL A 28 -3.68 -7.86 -6.16
N ALA A 29 -3.45 -9.02 -6.75
CA ALA A 29 -4.34 -10.16 -6.64
C ALA A 29 -4.46 -10.65 -5.19
N GLY A 30 -5.61 -11.18 -4.77
CA GLY A 30 -5.80 -11.71 -3.41
C GLY A 30 -5.90 -10.64 -2.32
N ARG A 31 -6.17 -9.39 -2.68
CA ARG A 31 -6.43 -8.28 -1.76
C ARG A 31 -7.79 -7.67 -2.05
N GLU A 32 -8.49 -7.27 -0.99
CA GLU A 32 -9.72 -6.47 -1.12
C GLU A 32 -9.45 -5.21 -1.94
N LEU A 33 -10.46 -4.76 -2.66
CA LEU A 33 -10.37 -3.64 -3.58
C LEU A 33 -11.59 -2.74 -3.41
N VAL A 34 -11.36 -1.43 -3.25
CA VAL A 34 -12.43 -0.43 -3.28
C VAL A 34 -12.46 0.20 -4.67
N VAL A 35 -13.62 0.15 -5.31
CA VAL A 35 -13.87 0.80 -6.60
C VAL A 35 -14.65 2.09 -6.36
N ARG A 36 -14.00 3.24 -6.64
CA ARG A 36 -14.68 4.54 -6.70
C ARG A 36 -15.31 4.76 -8.07
N VAL A 37 -16.62 4.96 -8.08
CA VAL A 37 -17.40 5.30 -9.27
C VAL A 37 -17.87 6.75 -9.17
N ASP A 38 -17.13 7.63 -9.84
CA ASP A 38 -17.51 9.03 -10.06
C ASP A 38 -18.50 9.14 -11.23
N PHE A 39 -19.43 10.10 -11.15
CA PHE A 39 -20.47 10.29 -12.15
C PHE A 39 -20.79 11.77 -12.40
N GLU A 40 -21.21 12.06 -13.63
CA GLU A 40 -21.85 13.32 -14.00
C GLU A 40 -23.38 13.14 -14.07
N LEU A 41 -24.12 14.24 -13.98
CA LEU A 41 -25.58 14.24 -14.01
C LEU A 41 -26.11 15.12 -15.15
N PRO A 42 -27.21 14.72 -15.81
CA PRO A 42 -27.86 15.56 -16.82
C PRO A 42 -28.48 16.82 -16.18
N ALA A 43 -28.73 17.84 -17.00
CA ALA A 43 -29.20 19.14 -16.53
C ALA A 43 -30.59 19.11 -15.86
N ASP A 44 -31.44 18.14 -16.22
CA ASP A 44 -32.79 17.93 -15.69
C ASP A 44 -32.82 16.90 -14.54
N TRP A 45 -31.66 16.63 -13.92
CA TRP A 45 -31.55 15.67 -12.83
C TRP A 45 -32.43 16.04 -11.63
N SER A 46 -33.17 15.05 -11.15
CA SER A 46 -33.84 15.09 -9.85
C SER A 46 -33.23 14.06 -8.91
N ALA A 47 -33.11 14.46 -7.63
CA ALA A 47 -32.50 13.64 -6.61
C ALA A 47 -33.24 12.31 -6.43
N ARG A 48 -32.52 11.20 -6.51
CA ARG A 48 -33.09 9.85 -6.41
C ARG A 48 -32.05 8.84 -5.91
N THR A 49 -32.52 7.68 -5.47
CA THR A 49 -31.63 6.60 -5.01
C THR A 49 -31.09 5.83 -6.21
N LEU A 50 -29.77 5.80 -6.33
CA LEU A 50 -29.04 5.04 -7.33
C LEU A 50 -28.19 3.96 -6.67
N SER A 51 -27.83 2.94 -7.46
CA SER A 51 -26.89 1.90 -7.13
C SER A 51 -25.78 1.88 -8.17
N ALA A 52 -24.54 2.10 -7.74
CA ALA A 52 -23.39 1.68 -8.53
C ALA A 52 -23.20 0.18 -8.31
N ARG A 53 -23.04 -0.55 -9.39
CA ARG A 53 -22.95 -1.99 -9.44
C ARG A 53 -21.67 -2.37 -10.16
N VAL A 54 -20.85 -3.22 -9.54
CA VAL A 54 -19.66 -3.80 -10.15
C VAL A 54 -19.92 -5.29 -10.30
N GLU A 55 -19.98 -5.75 -11.55
CA GLU A 55 -20.02 -7.15 -11.91
C GLU A 55 -18.58 -7.64 -12.08
N VAL A 56 -18.19 -8.71 -11.39
CA VAL A 56 -16.88 -9.35 -11.51
C VAL A 56 -17.06 -10.77 -12.02
N GLU A 57 -16.39 -11.10 -13.12
CA GLU A 57 -16.37 -12.42 -13.75
C GLU A 57 -14.97 -13.01 -13.64
N VAL A 58 -14.86 -14.23 -13.13
CA VAL A 58 -13.61 -14.98 -12.99
C VAL A 58 -13.73 -16.25 -13.83
N GLU A 59 -12.78 -16.50 -14.73
CA GLU A 59 -12.70 -17.74 -15.54
C GLU A 59 -14.02 -18.15 -16.24
N ASP A 60 -14.72 -17.20 -16.86
CA ASP A 60 -16.03 -17.41 -17.54
C ASP A 60 -17.15 -17.95 -16.63
N ALA A 61 -17.02 -17.83 -15.31
CA ALA A 61 -18.06 -18.14 -14.35
C ALA A 61 -19.25 -17.15 -14.44
N THR A 62 -20.33 -17.44 -13.69
CA THR A 62 -21.41 -16.45 -13.55
C THR A 62 -20.87 -15.23 -12.80
N PRO A 63 -21.03 -14.00 -13.33
CA PRO A 63 -20.52 -12.81 -12.68
C PRO A 63 -21.13 -12.60 -11.30
N GLU A 64 -20.27 -12.29 -10.32
CA GLU A 64 -20.67 -11.85 -8.99
C GLU A 64 -20.97 -10.35 -9.02
N LEU A 65 -21.93 -9.90 -8.20
CA LEU A 65 -22.43 -8.53 -8.22
C LEU A 65 -22.22 -7.86 -6.86
N PHE A 66 -21.43 -6.80 -6.86
CA PHE A 66 -21.18 -5.94 -5.72
C PHE A 66 -21.80 -4.57 -5.96
N PHE A 67 -22.24 -3.88 -4.91
CA PHE A 67 -22.87 -2.59 -5.08
C PHE A 67 -22.75 -1.66 -3.89
N ASP A 68 -22.87 -0.36 -4.17
CA ASP A 68 -23.09 0.70 -3.21
C ASP A 68 -24.34 1.49 -3.61
N LYS A 69 -25.09 1.99 -2.62
CA LYS A 69 -26.36 2.70 -2.81
C LYS A 69 -26.34 4.02 -2.09
N ARG A 70 -26.78 5.08 -2.79
CA ARG A 70 -26.92 6.40 -2.20
C ARG A 70 -28.02 7.22 -2.86
N VAL A 71 -28.49 8.22 -2.14
CA VAL A 71 -29.29 9.30 -2.72
C VAL A 71 -28.32 10.23 -3.46
N VAL A 72 -28.54 10.38 -4.77
CA VAL A 72 -27.72 11.22 -5.64
C VAL A 72 -28.48 12.50 -5.93
N ALA A 73 -28.04 13.61 -5.32
CA ALA A 73 -28.63 14.93 -5.51
C ALA A 73 -27.75 15.88 -6.33
N ALA A 74 -26.45 15.59 -6.46
CA ALA A 74 -25.43 16.38 -7.13
C ALA A 74 -24.39 15.44 -7.77
N PRO A 75 -23.65 15.88 -8.81
CA PRO A 75 -22.58 15.08 -9.42
C PRO A 75 -21.42 14.86 -8.44
N SER A 76 -20.56 13.90 -8.77
CA SER A 76 -19.32 13.69 -8.01
C SER A 76 -18.40 14.91 -8.10
N THR A 77 -17.72 15.20 -7.00
CA THR A 77 -16.69 16.24 -6.90
C THR A 77 -15.32 15.58 -6.92
N PRO A 78 -14.39 15.98 -7.82
CA PRO A 78 -13.05 15.42 -7.85
C PRO A 78 -12.35 15.54 -6.50
N GLY A 79 -11.81 14.44 -5.99
CA GLY A 79 -11.11 14.38 -4.71
C GLY A 79 -12.02 14.36 -3.47
N ASP A 80 -13.35 14.31 -3.63
CA ASP A 80 -14.28 14.12 -2.51
C ASP A 80 -14.95 12.74 -2.61
N PRO A 81 -14.40 11.71 -1.92
CA PRO A 81 -14.95 10.36 -1.96
C PRO A 81 -16.38 10.29 -1.41
N THR A 82 -16.80 11.26 -0.58
CA THR A 82 -18.17 11.30 -0.02
C THR A 82 -19.22 11.65 -1.07
N THR A 83 -18.82 12.08 -2.27
CA THR A 83 -19.72 12.42 -3.39
C THR A 83 -19.76 11.34 -4.49
N SER A 84 -19.06 10.23 -4.28
CA SER A 84 -18.96 9.11 -5.24
C SER A 84 -19.50 7.81 -4.66
N PHE A 85 -19.69 6.78 -5.47
CA PHE A 85 -19.96 5.45 -4.93
C PHE A 85 -18.66 4.74 -4.57
N LEU A 86 -18.65 4.00 -3.48
CA LEU A 86 -17.52 3.17 -3.05
C LEU A 86 -17.98 1.72 -2.99
N VAL A 87 -17.65 0.94 -4.02
CA VAL A 87 -18.04 -0.47 -4.10
C VAL A 87 -16.87 -1.34 -3.66
N GLU A 88 -17.06 -2.10 -2.59
CA GLU A 88 -16.07 -3.03 -2.06
C GLU A 88 -16.12 -4.36 -2.81
N LEU A 89 -14.94 -4.84 -3.23
CA LEU A 89 -14.74 -6.14 -3.86
C LEU A 89 -13.92 -7.03 -2.92
N PRO A 90 -14.44 -8.22 -2.55
CA PRO A 90 -13.72 -9.19 -1.74
C PRO A 90 -12.43 -9.70 -2.42
N ALA A 91 -11.43 -10.04 -1.61
CA ALA A 91 -10.10 -10.46 -2.07
C ALA A 91 -10.10 -11.67 -3.03
N ASP A 92 -11.02 -12.61 -2.86
CA ASP A 92 -11.16 -13.82 -3.70
C ASP A 92 -11.71 -13.53 -5.10
N THR A 93 -12.32 -12.35 -5.31
CA THR A 93 -12.75 -11.87 -6.63
C THR A 93 -11.66 -11.08 -7.36
N VAL A 94 -10.63 -10.62 -6.65
CA VAL A 94 -9.51 -9.84 -7.18
C VAL A 94 -8.40 -10.81 -7.60
N VAL A 95 -8.55 -11.40 -8.78
CA VAL A 95 -7.61 -12.39 -9.35
C VAL A 95 -7.18 -12.03 -10.76
N GLU A 96 -6.09 -12.62 -11.26
CA GLU A 96 -5.47 -12.23 -12.55
C GLU A 96 -6.43 -12.35 -13.74
N GLN A 97 -7.32 -13.35 -13.72
CA GLN A 97 -8.31 -13.60 -14.78
C GLN A 97 -9.60 -12.78 -14.60
N ALA A 98 -9.70 -11.97 -13.55
CA ALA A 98 -10.93 -11.22 -13.26
C ALA A 98 -11.19 -10.16 -14.33
N ARG A 99 -12.45 -10.09 -14.76
CA ARG A 99 -12.96 -9.08 -15.69
C ARG A 99 -14.14 -8.39 -15.05
N TYR A 100 -14.30 -7.09 -15.27
CA TYR A 100 -15.33 -6.31 -14.61
C TYR A 100 -16.20 -5.51 -15.58
N ALA A 101 -17.41 -5.22 -15.13
CA ALA A 101 -18.22 -4.16 -15.69
C ALA A 101 -18.88 -3.36 -14.57
N VAL A 102 -19.02 -2.06 -14.79
CA VAL A 102 -19.68 -1.13 -13.87
C VAL A 102 -20.95 -0.61 -14.48
N SER A 103 -22.01 -0.50 -13.70
CA SER A 103 -23.22 0.21 -14.09
C SER A 103 -23.74 1.08 -12.96
N VAL A 104 -24.39 2.20 -13.29
CA VAL A 104 -25.14 3.01 -12.34
C VAL A 104 -26.61 2.95 -12.71
N VAL A 105 -27.44 2.44 -11.81
CA VAL A 105 -28.85 2.15 -12.07
C VAL A 105 -29.77 2.60 -10.94
N GLU A 106 -31.05 2.84 -11.22
CA GLU A 106 -32.05 3.07 -10.19
C GLU A 106 -32.39 1.75 -9.45
N CYS A 107 -32.60 1.82 -8.14
CA CYS A 107 -32.71 0.61 -7.30
C CYS A 107 -34.02 -0.18 -7.45
N ASP A 108 -35.09 0.43 -7.96
CA ASP A 108 -36.46 -0.12 -7.87
C ASP A 108 -37.33 0.19 -9.10
N GLN A 109 -36.71 0.52 -10.24
CA GLN A 109 -37.39 0.75 -11.52
C GLN A 109 -36.80 -0.17 -12.59
N VAL A 110 -37.64 -0.59 -13.55
CA VAL A 110 -37.12 -1.04 -14.85
C VAL A 110 -36.22 0.10 -15.37
N PRO A 111 -34.98 -0.15 -15.83
CA PRO A 111 -34.05 0.89 -16.23
C PRO A 111 -34.77 2.00 -17.00
N GLY A 112 -34.86 3.19 -16.40
CA GLY A 112 -35.53 4.33 -17.00
C GLY A 112 -34.66 4.89 -18.12
N GLY A 113 -35.00 4.60 -19.37
CA GLY A 113 -34.30 5.08 -20.55
C GLY A 113 -34.47 4.15 -21.75
N ASP A 114 -34.24 4.66 -22.96
CA ASP A 114 -34.29 3.86 -24.19
C ASP A 114 -33.12 2.84 -24.30
N ASP A 115 -32.06 3.03 -23.50
CA ASP A 115 -30.88 2.15 -23.44
C ASP A 115 -30.54 1.77 -21.97
N PRO A 116 -30.73 0.49 -21.57
CA PRO A 116 -30.39 0.02 -20.22
C PRO A 116 -28.88 0.02 -19.93
N ASN A 117 -28.03 0.23 -20.94
CA ASN A 117 -26.58 0.31 -20.82
C ASN A 117 -26.02 1.74 -20.89
N ALA A 118 -26.88 2.76 -20.93
CA ALA A 118 -26.45 4.16 -21.07
C ALA A 118 -25.45 4.61 -19.99
N ALA A 119 -25.57 4.06 -18.78
CA ALA A 119 -24.66 4.30 -17.66
C ALA A 119 -23.84 3.04 -17.30
N ARG A 120 -23.37 2.29 -18.32
CA ARG A 120 -22.54 1.10 -18.17
C ARG A 120 -21.15 1.31 -18.79
N PHE A 121 -20.13 0.80 -18.11
CA PHE A 121 -18.75 0.71 -18.59
C PHE A 121 -18.18 -0.71 -18.40
N PRO A 122 -17.49 -1.28 -19.40
CA PRO A 122 -17.54 -0.87 -20.81
C PRO A 122 -18.99 -0.92 -21.34
N SER A 123 -19.28 -0.25 -22.45
CA SER A 123 -20.65 -0.25 -23.00
C SER A 123 -21.12 -1.64 -23.46
N ALA A 124 -20.18 -2.54 -23.74
CA ALA A 124 -20.42 -3.96 -24.00
C ALA A 124 -19.28 -4.81 -23.42
N GLY A 125 -19.57 -6.07 -23.05
CA GLY A 125 -18.55 -6.98 -22.51
C GLY A 125 -18.06 -6.59 -21.11
N ARG A 126 -16.81 -6.95 -20.81
CA ARG A 126 -16.12 -6.67 -19.54
C ARG A 126 -14.66 -6.26 -19.82
N ALA A 127 -14.16 -5.31 -19.05
CA ALA A 127 -12.78 -4.85 -19.06
C ALA A 127 -11.91 -5.77 -18.18
N GLU A 128 -10.61 -5.84 -18.42
CA GLU A 128 -9.71 -6.64 -17.59
C GLU A 128 -9.42 -5.92 -16.26
N LEU A 129 -9.56 -6.63 -15.12
CA LEU A 129 -9.19 -6.07 -13.83
C LEU A 129 -7.68 -5.80 -13.75
N GLY A 130 -6.86 -6.58 -14.48
CA GLY A 130 -5.40 -6.39 -14.51
C GLY A 130 -4.78 -6.60 -13.14
N ALA A 131 -5.27 -7.59 -12.39
CA ALA A 131 -4.67 -7.95 -11.12
C ALA A 131 -3.38 -8.74 -11.34
N ARG A 132 -2.38 -8.52 -10.50
CA ARG A 132 -1.06 -9.14 -10.56
C ARG A 132 -0.72 -9.77 -9.23
N ARG A 133 -0.17 -10.99 -9.26
CA ARG A 133 0.40 -11.62 -8.07
C ARG A 133 1.75 -11.00 -7.75
N THR A 134 1.91 -10.56 -6.51
CA THR A 134 3.17 -9.99 -6.00
C THR A 134 3.82 -10.82 -4.91
N GLY A 135 3.09 -11.78 -4.33
CA GLY A 135 3.57 -12.66 -3.25
C GLY A 135 3.63 -11.97 -1.88
N PRO A 136 4.03 -12.71 -0.84
CA PRO A 136 4.18 -12.18 0.50
C PRO A 136 5.48 -11.38 0.64
N ILE A 137 5.55 -10.57 1.69
CA ILE A 137 6.80 -10.04 2.23
C ILE A 137 7.10 -10.78 3.52
N GLU A 138 8.21 -11.51 3.56
CA GLU A 138 8.66 -12.22 4.76
C GLU A 138 9.73 -11.42 5.50
N ILE A 139 9.50 -11.10 6.77
CA ILE A 139 10.43 -10.34 7.61
C ILE A 139 10.77 -11.13 8.86
N HIS A 140 12.05 -11.44 9.03
CA HIS A 140 12.60 -11.99 10.25
C HIS A 140 13.01 -10.86 11.21
N ILE A 141 12.26 -10.75 12.30
CA ILE A 141 12.45 -9.77 13.36
C ILE A 141 13.49 -10.28 14.35
N VAL A 142 14.51 -9.48 14.64
CA VAL A 142 15.56 -9.79 15.63
C VAL A 142 15.51 -8.74 16.74
N PRO A 143 15.06 -9.06 17.96
CA PRO A 143 15.11 -8.13 19.08
C PRO A 143 16.54 -7.98 19.60
N PHE A 144 17.04 -6.75 19.71
CA PHE A 144 18.36 -6.50 20.28
C PHE A 144 18.27 -6.22 21.77
N LEU A 145 19.16 -6.83 22.56
CA LEU A 145 19.47 -6.40 23.92
C LEU A 145 20.56 -5.33 23.84
N VAL A 146 20.16 -4.06 24.03
CA VAL A 146 21.07 -2.91 24.00
C VAL A 146 20.84 -2.06 25.25
N ALA A 147 21.92 -1.64 25.90
CA ALA A 147 21.88 -0.83 27.13
C ALA A 147 20.99 -1.43 28.25
N GLY A 148 20.78 -2.75 28.24
CA GLY A 148 19.93 -3.46 29.21
C GLY A 148 18.45 -3.53 28.83
N PHE A 149 18.05 -3.03 27.65
CA PHE A 149 16.67 -3.04 27.17
C PHE A 149 16.50 -3.98 25.98
N VAL A 150 15.37 -4.70 25.97
CA VAL A 150 14.92 -5.55 24.85
C VAL A 150 13.55 -5.04 24.42
N PRO A 151 13.34 -4.71 23.14
CA PRO A 151 12.02 -4.35 22.65
C PRO A 151 10.99 -5.46 22.81
N GLU A 152 9.76 -5.08 23.10
CA GLU A 152 8.63 -6.01 23.17
C GLU A 152 8.27 -6.53 21.76
N THR A 153 7.93 -7.81 21.69
CA THR A 153 7.51 -8.52 20.46
C THR A 153 6.25 -9.33 20.69
N THR A 154 5.30 -8.75 21.45
CA THR A 154 3.99 -9.38 21.63
C THR A 154 3.26 -9.46 20.28
N PRO A 155 2.30 -10.37 20.11
CA PRO A 155 1.50 -10.46 18.88
C PRO A 155 0.90 -9.11 18.46
N GLU A 156 0.39 -8.32 19.40
CA GLU A 156 -0.23 -7.02 19.10
C GLU A 156 0.76 -6.02 18.50
N ILE A 157 2.01 -6.03 18.96
CA ILE A 157 3.06 -5.15 18.42
C ILE A 157 3.47 -5.61 17.02
N LEU A 158 3.62 -6.92 16.83
CA LEU A 158 3.98 -7.51 15.54
C LEU A 158 2.86 -7.30 14.51
N ASP A 159 1.60 -7.44 14.92
CA ASP A 159 0.43 -7.16 14.09
C ASP A 159 0.45 -5.69 13.62
N GLY A 160 0.79 -4.75 14.50
CA GLY A 160 0.97 -3.33 14.14
C GLY A 160 2.04 -3.12 13.05
N PHE A 161 3.20 -3.77 13.17
CA PHE A 161 4.23 -3.74 12.13
C PHE A 161 3.76 -4.35 10.81
N ALA A 162 3.11 -5.52 10.86
CA ALA A 162 2.60 -6.22 9.68
C ALA A 162 1.53 -5.38 8.96
N ASP A 163 0.60 -4.80 9.71
CA ASP A 163 -0.46 -3.93 9.20
C ASP A 163 0.10 -2.65 8.59
N ALA A 164 1.11 -2.03 9.22
CA ALA A 164 1.75 -0.83 8.67
C ALA A 164 2.47 -1.11 7.34
N VAL A 165 3.17 -2.25 7.23
CA VAL A 165 3.77 -2.67 5.95
C VAL A 165 2.68 -2.94 4.92
N ARG A 166 1.65 -3.72 5.26
CA ARG A 166 0.57 -4.08 4.33
C ARG A 166 -0.25 -2.86 3.86
N ALA A 167 -0.38 -1.83 4.70
CA ALA A 167 -1.04 -0.56 4.36
C ALA A 167 -0.34 0.20 3.23
N ILE A 168 0.97 0.03 3.07
CA ILE A 168 1.80 0.80 2.13
C ILE A 168 2.32 -0.04 0.96
N TYR A 169 2.66 -1.31 1.19
CA TYR A 169 3.33 -2.14 0.20
C TYR A 169 2.34 -2.87 -0.72
N PRO A 170 2.67 -3.05 -2.01
CA PRO A 170 1.90 -3.83 -2.97
C PRO A 170 2.01 -5.35 -2.74
N THR A 171 1.85 -5.84 -1.51
CA THR A 171 2.00 -7.26 -1.15
C THR A 171 0.67 -7.92 -0.84
N THR A 172 0.59 -9.24 -1.06
CA THR A 172 -0.57 -10.08 -0.69
C THR A 172 -0.68 -10.29 0.82
N GLU A 173 0.46 -10.41 1.51
CA GLU A 173 0.55 -10.79 2.91
C GLU A 173 1.90 -10.32 3.47
N VAL A 174 1.94 -10.03 4.77
CA VAL A 174 3.19 -9.75 5.49
C VAL A 174 3.35 -10.83 6.54
N ILE A 175 4.44 -11.58 6.46
CA ILE A 175 4.74 -12.69 7.36
C ILE A 175 5.89 -12.27 8.26
N LEU A 176 5.62 -12.17 9.57
CA LEU A 176 6.63 -11.87 10.56
C LEU A 176 7.03 -13.13 11.33
N THR A 177 8.33 -13.34 11.47
CA THR A 177 8.90 -14.31 12.41
C THR A 177 9.79 -13.60 13.39
N VAL A 178 9.96 -14.14 14.61
CA VAL A 178 10.82 -13.54 15.64
C VAL A 178 11.96 -14.50 15.96
N GLY A 179 13.19 -14.01 15.83
CA GLY A 179 14.42 -14.71 16.18
C GLY A 179 14.79 -14.63 17.65
N GLU A 180 15.96 -15.16 17.98
CA GLU A 180 16.52 -15.04 19.33
C GLU A 180 16.93 -13.59 19.65
N VAL A 181 16.90 -13.23 20.93
CA VAL A 181 17.40 -11.93 21.39
C VAL A 181 18.90 -11.85 21.16
N LEU A 182 19.34 -10.82 20.46
CA LEU A 182 20.76 -10.59 20.17
C LEU A 182 21.34 -9.54 21.14
N ASP A 183 22.22 -9.97 22.04
CA ASP A 183 22.99 -9.05 22.90
C ASP A 183 24.08 -8.35 22.09
N ASP A 184 24.00 -7.02 22.01
CA ASP A 184 24.96 -6.18 21.29
C ASP A 184 25.49 -5.01 22.14
N GLY A 185 25.47 -5.18 23.47
CA GLY A 185 26.23 -4.34 24.40
C GLY A 185 25.53 -3.07 24.91
N PRO A 186 26.28 -2.16 25.56
CA PRO A 186 25.69 -1.11 26.39
C PRO A 186 25.36 0.20 25.66
N THR A 187 25.68 0.32 24.37
CA THR A 187 25.62 1.59 23.63
C THR A 187 24.67 1.45 22.45
N VAL A 188 23.82 2.46 22.25
CA VAL A 188 23.01 2.59 21.04
C VAL A 188 23.88 3.16 19.92
N ASP A 189 24.25 2.32 18.96
CA ASP A 189 24.90 2.70 17.71
C ASP A 189 24.23 1.94 16.56
N MET A 190 23.27 2.59 15.90
CA MET A 190 22.46 1.98 14.84
C MET A 190 23.31 1.41 13.69
N GLY A 191 24.45 2.04 13.37
CA GLY A 191 25.34 1.57 12.32
C GLY A 191 26.08 0.30 12.73
N GLN A 192 26.56 0.23 13.99
CA GLN A 192 27.15 -1.00 14.52
C GLN A 192 26.13 -2.13 14.57
N HIS A 193 24.92 -1.86 15.07
CA HIS A 193 23.86 -2.87 15.19
C HIS A 193 23.41 -3.39 13.82
N LEU A 194 23.34 -2.52 12.80
CA LEU A 194 23.09 -2.93 11.41
C LEU A 194 24.15 -3.92 10.91
N VAL A 195 25.44 -3.60 11.12
CA VAL A 195 26.54 -4.50 10.74
C VAL A 195 26.42 -5.85 11.47
N ARG A 196 26.06 -5.83 12.76
CA ARG A 196 25.87 -7.06 13.53
C ARG A 196 24.69 -7.89 13.02
N LEU A 197 23.58 -7.25 12.62
CA LEU A 197 22.45 -7.94 12.00
C LEU A 197 22.84 -8.60 10.67
N GLY A 198 23.62 -7.92 9.83
CA GLY A 198 24.14 -8.49 8.59
C GLY A 198 25.00 -9.73 8.82
N GLN A 199 25.87 -9.70 9.84
CA GLN A 199 26.67 -10.87 10.22
C GLN A 199 25.79 -12.05 10.69
N LEU A 200 24.77 -11.78 11.50
CA LEU A 200 23.83 -12.82 11.93
C LEU A 200 23.13 -13.46 10.71
N ARG A 201 22.66 -12.63 9.77
CA ARG A 201 22.06 -13.12 8.53
C ARG A 201 23.02 -14.02 7.73
N ASP A 202 24.27 -13.60 7.58
CA ASP A 202 25.30 -14.38 6.88
C ASP A 202 25.59 -15.72 7.58
N GLU A 203 25.55 -15.75 8.91
CA GLU A 203 25.71 -16.96 9.73
C GLU A 203 24.51 -17.93 9.57
N GLU A 204 23.29 -17.40 9.53
CA GLU A 204 22.05 -18.20 9.46
C GLU A 204 21.71 -18.69 8.05
N GLN A 205 22.19 -18.02 7.00
CA GLN A 205 21.96 -18.36 5.60
C GLN A 205 20.47 -18.63 5.26
N PRO A 206 19.57 -17.69 5.58
CA PRO A 206 18.14 -17.84 5.29
C PRO A 206 17.88 -17.82 3.77
N PRO A 207 16.66 -18.16 3.34
CA PRO A 207 16.23 -17.92 1.97
C PRO A 207 16.51 -16.47 1.52
N ALA A 208 16.79 -16.32 0.22
CA ALA A 208 17.31 -15.08 -0.35
C ALA A 208 16.28 -13.94 -0.34
N ASP A 209 15.01 -14.26 -0.17
CA ASP A 209 13.82 -13.40 -0.16
C ASP A 209 13.31 -13.02 1.24
N VAL A 210 13.95 -13.53 2.31
CA VAL A 210 13.59 -13.18 3.70
C VAL A 210 14.35 -11.93 4.15
N TYR A 211 13.64 -10.85 4.46
CA TYR A 211 14.21 -9.61 4.99
C TYR A 211 14.55 -9.76 6.47
N TYR A 212 15.62 -9.11 6.94
CA TYR A 212 15.96 -9.07 8.37
C TYR A 212 15.72 -7.67 8.94
N TYR A 213 15.06 -7.60 10.08
CA TYR A 213 14.80 -6.32 10.76
C TYR A 213 15.13 -6.39 12.24
N GLY A 214 16.12 -5.61 12.68
CA GLY A 214 16.52 -5.52 14.07
C GLY A 214 15.72 -4.46 14.83
N LEU A 215 15.09 -4.86 15.93
CA LEU A 215 14.40 -3.93 16.83
C LEU A 215 15.35 -3.47 17.93
N ILE A 216 15.49 -2.16 18.10
CA ILE A 216 16.39 -1.55 19.09
C ILE A 216 15.64 -0.50 19.89
N SER A 217 15.61 -0.61 21.22
CA SER A 217 15.10 0.46 22.09
C SER A 217 16.24 1.18 22.80
N GLY A 218 17.10 0.45 23.53
CA GLY A 218 18.24 1.04 24.26
C GLY A 218 17.86 2.02 25.37
N ALA A 219 16.56 2.20 25.65
CA ALA A 219 15.98 3.05 26.67
C ALA A 219 14.56 2.56 27.01
N GLU A 220 13.98 3.05 28.11
CA GLU A 220 12.61 2.70 28.52
C GLU A 220 11.56 3.43 27.65
N THR A 221 11.82 4.70 27.32
CA THR A 221 10.90 5.53 26.54
C THR A 221 11.57 6.10 25.30
N ARG A 222 10.77 6.48 24.29
CA ARG A 222 11.30 7.06 23.06
C ARG A 222 11.91 8.43 23.30
N GLU A 223 11.38 9.21 24.23
CA GLU A 223 11.94 10.51 24.62
C GLU A 223 13.36 10.39 25.18
N GLU A 224 13.70 9.23 25.76
CA GLU A 224 15.04 8.91 26.28
C GLU A 224 15.94 8.25 25.23
N PHE A 225 15.38 7.85 24.08
CA PHE A 225 16.16 7.32 22.96
C PHE A 225 17.23 8.33 22.54
N CYS A 226 18.42 7.82 22.22
CA CYS A 226 19.58 8.57 21.78
C CYS A 226 19.21 9.75 20.87
N PRO A 227 19.24 11.02 21.36
CA PRO A 227 18.70 12.16 20.61
C PRO A 227 19.46 12.51 19.34
N THR A 228 20.69 11.99 19.21
CA THR A 228 21.57 12.19 18.05
C THR A 228 21.58 11.00 17.10
N CYS A 229 20.95 9.89 17.47
CA CYS A 229 20.93 8.68 16.65
C CYS A 229 19.81 8.77 15.61
N PRO A 230 20.01 8.21 14.41
CA PRO A 230 18.89 8.02 13.49
C PRO A 230 17.90 7.04 14.10
N THR A 231 16.62 7.16 13.73
CA THR A 231 15.58 6.21 14.15
C THR A 231 15.67 4.89 13.42
N GLY A 232 16.31 4.85 12.26
CA GLY A 232 16.48 3.65 11.45
C GLY A 232 17.68 3.77 10.52
N THR A 233 18.17 2.62 10.06
CA THR A 233 19.15 2.53 8.99
C THR A 233 19.06 1.16 8.34
N SER A 234 19.44 1.08 7.08
CA SER A 234 19.27 -0.11 6.26
C SER A 234 20.47 -0.34 5.35
N GLU A 235 20.65 -1.60 4.97
CA GLU A 235 21.46 -2.00 3.83
C GLU A 235 20.51 -2.46 2.72
N SER A 236 20.69 -1.89 1.52
CA SER A 236 19.88 -2.27 0.37
C SER A 236 20.15 -3.72 -0.05
N ALA A 237 19.19 -4.32 -0.74
CA ALA A 237 19.36 -5.64 -1.31
C ALA A 237 20.56 -5.73 -2.27
N GLY A 238 21.23 -6.89 -2.26
CA GLY A 238 22.32 -7.23 -3.15
C GLY A 238 21.87 -8.15 -4.30
N GLN A 239 22.83 -8.65 -5.09
CA GLN A 239 22.54 -9.60 -6.16
C GLN A 239 22.08 -10.98 -5.67
N LEU A 240 22.34 -11.30 -4.40
CA LEU A 240 22.18 -12.64 -3.85
C LEU A 240 21.06 -12.75 -2.81
N HIS A 241 20.62 -11.63 -2.24
CA HIS A 241 19.55 -11.61 -1.25
C HIS A 241 18.94 -10.20 -1.10
N VAL A 242 17.73 -10.16 -0.53
CA VAL A 242 17.07 -8.94 -0.08
C VAL A 242 17.82 -8.25 1.06
N GLY A 243 17.50 -6.97 1.30
CA GLY A 243 18.18 -6.14 2.29
C GLY A 243 17.89 -6.52 3.75
N PHE A 244 18.55 -5.81 4.65
CA PHE A 244 18.30 -5.88 6.09
C PHE A 244 18.38 -4.48 6.71
N ALA A 245 17.68 -4.26 7.82
CA ALA A 245 17.61 -2.96 8.46
C ALA A 245 17.48 -3.05 9.97
N VAL A 246 17.73 -1.96 10.67
CA VAL A 246 17.44 -1.83 12.10
C VAL A 246 16.63 -0.56 12.35
N GLY A 247 15.80 -0.58 13.39
CA GLY A 247 15.00 0.57 13.76
C GLY A 247 14.66 0.68 15.24
N ALA A 248 14.40 1.92 15.65
CA ALA A 248 13.95 2.29 16.97
C ALA A 248 12.58 1.65 17.25
N ALA A 249 12.46 0.89 18.34
CA ALA A 249 11.32 0.05 18.63
C ALA A 249 10.72 0.35 20.01
N PHE A 250 9.59 1.05 20.03
CA PHE A 250 8.89 1.52 21.24
C PHE A 250 7.39 1.19 21.23
N ALA A 251 6.99 0.18 20.47
CA ALA A 251 5.60 -0.29 20.36
C ALA A 251 4.62 0.82 19.94
N ASP A 252 5.00 1.61 18.94
CA ASP A 252 4.21 2.75 18.47
C ASP A 252 4.26 2.95 16.96
N ALA A 253 3.37 3.82 16.47
CA ALA A 253 3.22 4.12 15.05
C ALA A 253 4.48 4.71 14.38
N LEU A 254 5.41 5.29 15.15
CA LEU A 254 6.66 5.81 14.58
C LEU A 254 7.67 4.67 14.38
N SER A 255 7.74 3.69 15.28
CA SER A 255 8.47 2.44 15.04
C SER A 255 7.95 1.70 13.80
N GLU A 256 6.63 1.55 13.68
CA GLU A 256 5.98 0.99 12.51
C GLU A 256 6.36 1.76 11.23
N SER A 257 6.25 3.09 11.27
CA SER A 257 6.62 3.96 10.17
C SER A 257 8.10 3.82 9.80
N THR A 258 9.01 3.65 10.77
CA THR A 258 10.43 3.39 10.52
C THR A 258 10.62 2.08 9.77
N LEU A 259 9.97 0.99 10.17
CA LEU A 259 10.05 -0.27 9.42
C LEU A 259 9.62 -0.07 7.95
N VAL A 260 8.48 0.57 7.73
CA VAL A 260 7.95 0.83 6.38
C VAL A 260 8.95 1.60 5.51
N HIS A 261 9.62 2.61 6.08
CA HIS A 261 10.63 3.42 5.40
C HIS A 261 11.90 2.64 5.10
N GLU A 262 12.46 1.95 6.09
CA GLU A 262 13.69 1.17 5.92
C GLU A 262 13.48 -0.02 4.98
N LEU A 263 12.30 -0.64 4.99
CA LEU A 263 11.93 -1.65 4.00
C LEU A 263 11.98 -1.09 2.58
N GLY A 264 11.75 0.21 2.39
CA GLY A 264 11.81 0.85 1.09
C GLY A 264 13.24 0.89 0.59
N HIS A 265 14.19 1.26 1.45
CA HIS A 265 15.61 1.16 1.16
C HIS A 265 16.07 -0.28 0.91
N MET A 266 15.53 -1.27 1.63
CA MET A 266 15.79 -2.68 1.35
C MET A 266 15.29 -3.11 -0.04
N HIS A 267 14.28 -2.44 -0.59
CA HIS A 267 13.77 -2.60 -1.97
C HIS A 267 14.48 -1.67 -2.98
N GLY A 268 15.60 -1.04 -2.59
CA GLY A 268 16.39 -0.17 -3.46
C GLY A 268 15.79 1.20 -3.72
N ARG A 269 14.88 1.68 -2.87
CA ARG A 269 14.30 3.02 -2.98
C ARG A 269 15.24 4.05 -2.34
N SER A 270 15.49 5.15 -3.05
CA SER A 270 16.17 6.35 -2.53
C SER A 270 15.16 7.37 -1.99
N HIS A 271 15.62 8.42 -1.32
CA HIS A 271 14.73 9.35 -0.63
C HIS A 271 13.94 10.26 -1.58
N ALA A 272 12.68 10.53 -1.24
CA ALA A 272 11.87 11.57 -1.87
C ALA A 272 12.25 12.97 -1.32
N PRO A 273 12.13 14.05 -2.12
CA PRO A 273 12.64 15.37 -1.76
C PRO A 273 11.74 16.16 -0.78
N CYS A 274 11.43 15.60 0.39
CA CYS A 274 10.73 16.29 1.47
C CYS A 274 11.42 16.11 2.83
N GLY A 275 11.72 17.22 3.50
CA GLY A 275 12.31 17.23 4.85
C GLY A 275 13.83 17.10 4.88
N ASP A 276 14.51 17.55 3.82
CA ASP A 276 15.97 17.54 3.65
C ASP A 276 16.70 16.21 3.89
N PRO A 277 16.19 15.06 3.40
CA PRO A 277 16.92 13.80 3.48
C PRO A 277 18.19 13.84 2.62
N ASN A 278 19.16 13.00 2.98
CA ASN A 278 20.31 12.74 2.11
C ASN A 278 19.90 11.83 0.94
N GLN A 279 20.81 11.51 0.00
CA GLN A 279 20.57 10.48 -1.02
C GLN A 279 19.21 10.61 -1.77
N LEU A 280 18.86 11.83 -2.17
CA LEU A 280 17.64 12.09 -2.94
C LEU A 280 17.61 11.25 -4.22
N ASP A 281 16.46 10.68 -4.56
CA ASP A 281 16.21 10.03 -5.84
C ASP A 281 16.12 11.11 -6.93
N PRO A 282 17.11 11.24 -7.84
CA PRO A 282 17.07 12.24 -8.90
C PRO A 282 15.97 11.97 -9.95
N SER A 283 15.39 10.78 -9.95
CA SER A 283 14.31 10.39 -10.85
C SER A 283 12.92 10.57 -10.23
N TYR A 284 12.85 10.96 -8.95
CA TYR A 284 11.57 11.17 -8.28
C TYR A 284 10.78 12.28 -9.00
N PRO A 285 9.54 12.01 -9.46
CA PRO A 285 8.87 12.88 -10.42
C PRO A 285 8.25 14.14 -9.79
N TYR A 286 8.08 14.17 -8.47
CA TYR A 286 7.42 15.28 -7.76
C TYR A 286 8.45 16.09 -6.96
N PRO A 287 8.78 17.33 -7.38
CA PRO A 287 9.86 18.11 -6.76
C PRO A 287 9.67 18.48 -5.29
N ASP A 288 8.43 18.43 -4.79
CA ASP A 288 8.06 18.66 -3.39
C ASP A 288 7.99 17.38 -2.55
N GLY A 289 8.27 16.22 -3.16
CA GLY A 289 8.20 14.92 -2.51
C GLY A 289 6.77 14.41 -2.29
N SER A 290 5.77 14.96 -3.00
CA SER A 290 4.38 14.52 -2.91
C SER A 290 4.13 13.14 -3.52
N ILE A 291 2.96 12.53 -3.24
CA ILE A 291 2.57 11.20 -3.72
C ILE A 291 2.00 11.16 -5.15
N GLY A 292 1.57 12.30 -5.68
CA GLY A 292 1.16 12.48 -7.07
C GLY A 292 -0.23 11.93 -7.46
N VAL A 293 -0.73 10.94 -6.72
CA VAL A 293 -2.08 10.39 -6.83
C VAL A 293 -2.72 10.26 -5.46
N GLU A 294 -4.04 10.11 -5.41
CA GLU A 294 -4.73 9.93 -4.14
C GLU A 294 -4.38 8.58 -3.51
N GLY A 295 -4.03 8.57 -2.23
CA GLY A 295 -3.81 7.36 -1.43
C GLY A 295 -5.09 6.88 -0.74
N TYR A 296 -5.08 5.64 -0.27
CA TYR A 296 -6.19 5.04 0.48
C TYR A 296 -5.67 4.05 1.53
N ASP A 297 -6.00 4.29 2.80
CA ASP A 297 -5.73 3.36 3.89
C ASP A 297 -6.96 2.49 4.14
N TYR A 298 -6.88 1.21 3.75
CA TYR A 298 -7.98 0.25 3.93
C TYR A 298 -8.33 0.00 5.41
N ARG A 299 -7.40 0.28 6.35
CA ARG A 299 -7.61 0.04 7.78
C ARG A 299 -8.56 1.07 8.39
N THR A 300 -8.50 2.30 7.90
CA THR A 300 -9.25 3.45 8.44
C THR A 300 -10.32 3.97 7.47
N GLY A 301 -10.24 3.62 6.19
CA GLY A 301 -11.04 4.19 5.11
C GLY A 301 -10.63 5.61 4.73
N GLU A 302 -9.47 6.09 5.20
CA GLU A 302 -8.97 7.43 4.93
C GLU A 302 -8.36 7.55 3.53
N PHE A 303 -8.63 8.68 2.87
CA PHE A 303 -8.02 9.04 1.60
C PHE A 303 -6.96 10.11 1.80
N PHE A 304 -5.80 9.93 1.17
CA PHE A 304 -4.69 10.88 1.22
C PHE A 304 -4.67 11.72 -0.06
N PRO A 305 -4.66 13.06 0.02
CA PRO A 305 -4.63 13.89 -1.17
C PRO A 305 -3.28 13.76 -1.91
N PRO A 306 -3.24 14.02 -3.24
CA PRO A 306 -2.03 13.85 -4.04
C PRO A 306 -0.80 14.66 -3.59
N ASP A 307 -0.97 15.73 -2.81
CA ASP A 307 0.09 16.57 -2.24
C ASP A 307 0.65 16.03 -0.90
N THR A 308 0.14 14.89 -0.41
CA THR A 308 0.69 14.20 0.76
C THR A 308 2.15 13.82 0.51
N PRO A 309 3.06 14.01 1.47
CA PRO A 309 4.45 13.55 1.35
C PRO A 309 4.61 12.04 1.16
N ASP A 310 5.58 11.64 0.35
CA ASP A 310 5.93 10.23 0.12
C ASP A 310 6.66 9.61 1.31
N VAL A 311 6.45 8.30 1.46
CA VAL A 311 6.97 7.49 2.56
C VAL A 311 8.49 7.50 2.62
N MET A 312 9.19 7.68 1.49
CA MET A 312 10.63 7.83 1.38
C MET A 312 11.13 9.26 1.66
N GLY A 313 10.25 10.18 2.07
CA GLY A 313 10.61 11.48 2.63
C GLY A 313 10.58 11.48 4.16
N TYR A 314 11.00 12.60 4.75
CA TYR A 314 11.01 12.82 6.21
C TYR A 314 9.83 13.67 6.71
N CYS A 315 9.04 14.24 5.80
CA CYS A 315 7.82 14.97 6.14
C CYS A 315 6.71 14.04 6.64
N GLN A 316 5.81 14.57 7.44
CA GLN A 316 4.67 13.86 8.03
C GLN A 316 3.38 14.70 7.89
N PRO A 317 2.19 14.07 7.83
CA PRO A 317 1.97 12.63 7.65
C PRO A 317 2.45 12.17 6.26
N ARG A 318 2.81 10.89 6.12
CA ARG A 318 3.33 10.34 4.86
C ARG A 318 2.53 9.15 4.36
N TRP A 319 2.48 9.01 3.04
CA TRP A 319 1.87 7.89 2.32
C TRP A 319 2.76 7.47 1.15
N VAL A 320 2.42 6.44 0.37
CA VAL A 320 3.24 6.01 -0.78
C VAL A 320 2.80 6.66 -2.08
N SER A 321 3.76 7.16 -2.87
CA SER A 321 3.54 7.67 -4.23
C SER A 321 3.27 6.56 -5.23
N ASP A 322 2.64 6.90 -6.36
CA ASP A 322 2.53 5.96 -7.48
C ASP A 322 3.90 5.51 -8.00
N TYR A 323 4.89 6.41 -7.98
CA TYR A 323 6.27 6.16 -8.40
C TYR A 323 6.97 5.15 -7.48
N THR A 324 6.91 5.35 -6.17
CA THR A 324 7.48 4.41 -5.19
C THR A 324 6.69 3.09 -5.22
N TYR A 325 5.36 3.13 -5.23
CA TYR A 325 4.51 1.95 -5.23
C TYR A 325 4.78 1.03 -6.43
N ARG A 326 4.89 1.59 -7.64
CA ARG A 326 5.23 0.83 -8.85
C ARG A 326 6.58 0.13 -8.73
N ALA A 327 7.60 0.84 -8.24
CA ALA A 327 8.93 0.27 -8.05
C ALA A 327 8.93 -0.87 -7.01
N LEU A 328 8.16 -0.72 -5.92
CA LEU A 328 7.98 -1.79 -4.94
C LEU A 328 7.26 -3.00 -5.54
N MET A 329 6.25 -2.79 -6.38
CA MET A 329 5.53 -3.87 -7.05
C MET A 329 6.46 -4.65 -7.99
N ASP A 330 7.22 -3.95 -8.84
CA ASP A 330 8.18 -4.57 -9.74
C ASP A 330 9.26 -5.36 -8.99
N TRP A 331 9.68 -4.84 -7.83
CA TRP A 331 10.58 -5.56 -6.93
C TRP A 331 9.98 -6.88 -6.45
N LEU A 332 8.77 -6.83 -5.87
CA LEU A 332 8.12 -8.01 -5.31
C LEU A 332 7.90 -9.09 -6.38
N VAL A 333 7.46 -8.72 -7.58
CA VAL A 333 7.24 -9.69 -8.67
C VAL A 333 8.55 -10.31 -9.15
N THR A 334 9.67 -9.59 -9.03
CA THR A 334 10.99 -10.13 -9.39
C THR A 334 11.46 -11.20 -8.40
N TRP A 335 11.17 -11.02 -7.11
CA TRP A 335 11.60 -11.93 -6.05
C TRP A 335 10.57 -13.04 -5.75
N ASN A 336 9.30 -12.85 -6.13
CA ASN A 336 8.20 -13.80 -6.01
C ASN A 336 7.61 -14.17 -7.39
N PRO A 337 8.34 -14.93 -8.24
CA PRO A 337 7.94 -15.20 -9.63
C PRO A 337 6.74 -16.15 -9.79
#